data_AF-A0AAU5AZR3-F1
#
_entry.id   AF-A0AAU5AZR3-F1
#
_cell.length_a   1.000
_cell.length_b   1.000
_cell.length_c   1.000
_cell.angle_alpha   90.00
_cell.angle_beta   90.00
_cell.angle_gamma   90.00
#
_symmetry.space_group_name_H-M   'P 1'
#
loop_
_entity.id
_entity.type
_entity.pdbx_description
1 polymer ?
#
loop_
_entity_poly.entity_id
_entity_poly.type
_entity_poly.pdbx_seq_one_letter_code
_entity_poly.pdbx_strand_id
1 'polypeptide(L)'
;MTGPGPDSAEFRAYAGRLLADARDEVRQADAKASLLLAGAGVALGAALSTALTGRVYARPVTDAAAWLWWAGLCAAVAGVTLLGWAVCPRTRRTTAATAHLVGYFGDVVARPKELLEDRLVWTLRTPGASLVDQIYEVSRIAATKYDLIRRALLLFGTAAVLCAVALLVSLIR
;
A
#
# COMPACT_ATOMS: atom_id res chain seq x y z
N MET A 1 32.22 -23.76 -7.89
CA MET A 1 30.85 -24.12 -8.30
C MET A 1 30.19 -22.88 -8.88
N THR A 2 30.27 -22.69 -10.20
CA THR A 2 29.53 -21.62 -10.89
C THR A 2 28.08 -22.05 -10.92
N GLY A 3 27.22 -21.36 -10.16
CA GLY A 3 25.78 -21.63 -10.13
C GLY A 3 25.14 -21.51 -11.51
N PRO A 4 23.91 -22.02 -11.67
CA PRO A 4 23.18 -21.97 -12.94
C PRO A 4 23.08 -20.53 -13.46
N GLY A 5 23.46 -20.31 -14.72
CA GLY A 5 23.39 -19.00 -15.36
C GLY A 5 21.95 -18.47 -15.48
N PRO A 6 21.77 -17.15 -15.72
CA PRO A 6 20.46 -16.49 -15.76
C PRO A 6 19.51 -17.02 -16.84
N ASP A 7 20.02 -17.73 -17.85
CA ASP A 7 19.21 -18.37 -18.89
C ASP A 7 19.12 -19.90 -18.75
N SER A 8 19.49 -20.44 -17.60
CA SER A 8 19.23 -21.84 -17.27
C SER A 8 17.73 -22.08 -17.01
N ALA A 9 17.24 -23.29 -17.31
CA ALA A 9 15.86 -23.68 -17.02
C ALA A 9 15.56 -23.63 -15.51
N GLU A 10 16.53 -24.01 -14.68
CA GLU A 10 16.42 -23.98 -13.21
C GLU A 10 16.28 -22.56 -12.68
N PHE A 11 17.08 -21.61 -13.17
CA PHE A 11 16.96 -20.20 -12.81
C PHE A 11 15.59 -19.65 -13.16
N ARG A 12 15.10 -19.91 -14.39
CA ARG A 12 13.77 -19.46 -14.82
C ARG A 12 12.65 -20.07 -13.98
N ALA A 13 12.74 -21.35 -13.62
CA ALA A 13 11.74 -22.01 -12.79
C ALA A 13 11.73 -21.44 -11.36
N TYR A 14 12.90 -21.16 -10.78
CA TYR A 14 13.01 -20.51 -9.47
C TYR A 14 12.51 -19.06 -9.50
N ALA A 15 12.97 -18.26 -10.46
CA ALA A 15 12.52 -16.88 -10.65
C ALA A 15 11.01 -16.78 -10.89
N GLY A 16 10.45 -17.69 -11.68
CA GLY A 16 9.00 -17.77 -11.91
C GLY A 16 8.20 -18.06 -10.65
N ARG A 17 8.69 -18.96 -9.77
CA ARG A 17 8.07 -19.21 -8.46
C ARG A 17 8.15 -17.98 -7.55
N LEU A 18 9.33 -17.37 -7.43
CA LEU A 18 9.50 -16.17 -6.61
C LEU A 18 8.61 -15.00 -7.07
N LEU A 19 8.43 -14.86 -8.38
CA LEU A 19 7.50 -13.89 -8.95
C LEU A 19 6.04 -14.19 -8.60
N ALA A 20 5.63 -15.47 -8.64
CA ALA A 20 4.29 -15.88 -8.23
C ALA A 20 4.05 -15.57 -6.75
N ASP A 21 4.99 -15.95 -5.88
CA ASP A 21 4.94 -15.67 -4.45
C ASP A 21 4.83 -14.16 -4.17
N ALA A 22 5.65 -13.34 -4.85
CA ALA A 22 5.61 -11.89 -4.68
C ALA A 22 4.26 -11.28 -5.13
N ARG A 23 3.64 -11.82 -6.19
CA ARG A 23 2.31 -11.37 -6.65
C ARG A 23 1.21 -11.75 -5.65
N ASP A 24 1.29 -12.94 -5.08
CA ASP A 24 0.34 -13.37 -4.05
C ASP A 24 0.49 -12.54 -2.77
N GLU A 25 1.72 -12.18 -2.39
CA GLU A 25 1.99 -11.29 -1.27
C GLU A 25 1.38 -9.88 -1.49
N VAL A 26 1.46 -9.34 -2.71
CA VAL A 26 0.78 -8.09 -3.08
C VAL A 26 -0.74 -8.22 -2.94
N ARG A 27 -1.34 -9.31 -3.42
CA ARG A 27 -2.79 -9.55 -3.30
C ARG A 27 -3.22 -9.64 -1.83
N GLN A 28 -2.44 -10.32 -1.00
CA GLN A 28 -2.70 -10.39 0.43
C GLN A 28 -2.59 -9.02 1.11
N ALA A 29 -1.59 -8.21 0.74
CA ALA A 29 -1.45 -6.84 1.25
C ALA A 29 -2.67 -5.98 0.87
N ASP A 30 -3.18 -6.09 -0.36
CA ASP A 30 -4.37 -5.36 -0.80
C ASP A 30 -5.64 -5.78 -0.07
N ALA A 31 -5.81 -7.09 0.16
CA ALA A 31 -6.92 -7.61 0.95
C ALA A 31 -6.87 -7.08 2.39
N LYS A 32 -5.70 -7.09 3.04
CA LYS A 32 -5.49 -6.52 4.38
C LYS A 32 -5.81 -5.02 4.41
N ALA A 33 -5.30 -4.26 3.44
CA ALA A 33 -5.54 -2.82 3.36
C ALA A 33 -7.03 -2.50 3.18
N SER A 34 -7.72 -3.23 2.31
CA SER A 34 -9.15 -3.05 2.04
C SER A 34 -10.02 -3.36 3.26
N LEU A 35 -9.70 -4.44 3.98
CA LEU A 35 -10.38 -4.81 5.24
C LEU A 35 -10.16 -3.76 6.33
N LEU A 36 -8.92 -3.31 6.51
CA LEU A 36 -8.59 -2.25 7.47
C LEU A 36 -9.30 -0.93 7.12
N LEU A 37 -9.38 -0.60 5.83
CA LEU A 37 -10.04 0.61 5.36
C LEU A 37 -11.54 0.57 5.62
N ALA A 38 -12.18 -0.58 5.37
CA ALA A 38 -13.59 -0.78 5.68
C ALA A 38 -13.86 -0.63 7.19
N GLY A 39 -13.07 -1.29 8.03
CA GLY A 39 -13.19 -1.18 9.49
C GLY A 39 -12.94 0.24 10.01
N ALA A 40 -11.89 0.90 9.53
CA ALA A 40 -11.56 2.28 9.89
C ALA A 40 -12.65 3.26 9.44
N GLY A 41 -13.24 3.06 8.26
CA GLY A 41 -14.35 3.87 7.77
C GLY A 41 -15.58 3.78 8.67
N VAL A 42 -15.94 2.57 9.14
CA VAL A 42 -17.02 2.38 10.11
C VAL A 42 -16.72 3.08 11.44
N ALA A 43 -15.50 2.91 11.97
CA ALA A 43 -15.09 3.53 13.23
C ALA A 43 -15.10 5.06 13.15
N LEU A 44 -14.55 5.63 12.06
CA LEU A 44 -14.59 7.07 11.80
C LEU A 44 -16.01 7.59 11.64
N GLY A 45 -16.86 6.87 10.90
CA GLY A 45 -18.28 7.23 10.72
C GLY A 45 -19.03 7.27 12.04
N ALA A 46 -18.81 6.27 12.91
CA ALA A 46 -19.38 6.24 14.25
C ALA A 46 -18.88 7.42 15.11
N ALA A 47 -17.57 7.69 15.10
CA ALA A 47 -16.96 8.81 15.83
C ALA A 47 -17.46 10.18 15.34
N LEU A 48 -17.69 10.35 14.04
CA LEU A 48 -18.24 11.58 13.49
C LEU A 48 -19.73 11.74 13.83
N SER A 49 -20.49 10.66 13.80
CA SER A 49 -21.90 10.65 14.21
C SER A 49 -22.09 11.02 15.68
N THR A 50 -21.24 10.50 16.57
CA THR A 50 -21.27 10.87 18.00
C THR A 50 -20.87 12.33 18.22
N ALA A 51 -19.95 12.87 17.41
CA ALA A 51 -19.59 14.28 17.45
C ALA A 51 -20.76 15.20 16.98
N LEU A 52 -21.40 14.84 15.86
CA LEU A 52 -22.52 15.61 15.28
C LEU A 52 -23.77 15.60 16.16
N THR A 53 -24.02 14.52 16.89
CA THR A 53 -25.15 14.43 17.84
C THR A 53 -24.91 15.18 19.15
N GLY A 54 -23.76 15.84 19.31
CA GLY A 54 -23.44 16.67 20.48
C GLY A 54 -23.21 15.88 21.78
N ARG A 55 -23.29 14.54 21.74
CA ARG A 55 -23.18 13.66 22.92
C ARG A 55 -21.82 13.73 23.61
N VAL A 56 -20.77 14.12 22.88
CA VAL A 56 -19.39 14.21 23.39
C VAL A 56 -18.91 15.67 23.51
N TYR A 57 -19.64 16.63 22.92
CA TYR A 57 -19.12 17.98 22.62
C TYR A 57 -19.91 19.17 23.17
N ALA A 58 -20.75 18.96 24.18
CA ALA A 58 -21.45 20.06 24.84
C ALA A 58 -20.52 20.98 25.67
N ARG A 59 -19.19 20.75 25.71
CA ARG A 59 -18.21 21.54 26.48
C ARG A 59 -17.36 22.46 25.58
N PRO A 60 -16.93 23.64 26.08
CA PRO A 60 -16.20 24.63 25.29
C PRO A 60 -14.85 24.10 24.75
N VAL A 61 -14.49 24.55 23.55
CA VAL A 61 -13.26 24.18 22.79
C VAL A 61 -11.94 24.52 23.52
N THR A 62 -12.01 25.26 24.63
CA THR A 62 -10.88 25.52 25.53
C THR A 62 -10.50 24.33 26.40
N ASP A 63 -11.27 23.23 26.36
CA ASP A 63 -11.00 22.03 27.14
C ASP A 63 -9.91 21.15 26.48
N ALA A 64 -8.95 20.69 27.28
CA ALA A 64 -7.89 19.78 26.83
C ALA A 64 -8.46 18.51 26.18
N ALA A 65 -9.59 18.00 26.69
CA ALA A 65 -10.27 16.82 26.12
C ALA A 65 -10.74 17.05 24.67
N ALA A 66 -11.16 18.27 24.32
CA ALA A 66 -11.57 18.60 22.96
C ALA A 66 -10.37 18.56 22.00
N TRP A 67 -9.22 19.12 22.41
CA TRP A 67 -7.99 19.06 21.61
C TRP A 67 -7.49 17.64 21.39
N LEU A 68 -7.50 16.81 22.44
CA LEU A 68 -7.13 15.39 22.36
C LEU A 68 -8.01 14.62 21.38
N TRP A 69 -9.32 14.87 21.38
CA TRP A 69 -10.23 14.22 20.44
C TRP A 69 -10.02 14.67 18.99
N TRP A 70 -9.90 15.98 18.75
CA TRP A 70 -9.62 16.47 17.39
C TRP A 70 -8.28 15.96 16.87
N ALA A 71 -7.25 15.89 17.72
CA ALA A 71 -5.97 15.27 17.35
C ALA A 71 -6.13 13.78 16.99
N GLY A 72 -6.91 13.03 17.78
CA GLY A 72 -7.24 11.63 17.50
C GLY A 72 -7.99 11.47 16.17
N LEU A 73 -8.96 12.34 15.89
CA LEU A 73 -9.71 12.33 14.64
C LEU A 73 -8.81 12.65 13.44
N CYS A 74 -7.94 13.66 13.54
CA CYS A 74 -6.97 13.98 12.49
C CYS A 74 -6.01 12.80 12.22
N ALA A 75 -5.53 12.13 13.27
CA ALA A 75 -4.68 10.94 13.14
C ALA A 75 -5.42 9.80 12.44
N ALA A 76 -6.70 9.57 12.77
CA ALA A 76 -7.51 8.53 12.13
C ALA A 76 -7.80 8.84 10.66
N VAL A 77 -8.10 10.10 10.31
CA VAL A 77 -8.25 10.53 8.91
C VAL A 77 -6.95 10.33 8.14
N ALA A 78 -5.81 10.72 8.71
CA ALA A 78 -4.50 10.47 8.10
C ALA A 78 -4.25 8.97 7.87
N GLY A 79 -4.58 8.11 8.83
CA GLY A 79 -4.48 6.65 8.69
C GLY A 79 -5.33 6.11 7.53
N VAL A 80 -6.57 6.59 7.39
CA VAL A 80 -7.45 6.24 6.27
C VAL A 80 -6.90 6.70 4.93
N THR A 81 -6.33 7.92 4.85
CA THR A 81 -5.71 8.39 3.60
C THR A 81 -4.54 7.52 3.17
N LEU A 82 -3.70 7.06 4.12
CA LEU A 82 -2.59 6.15 3.83
C LEU A 82 -3.07 4.79 3.33
N LEU A 83 -4.14 4.23 3.93
CA LEU A 83 -4.76 3.00 3.43
C LEU A 83 -5.35 3.18 2.03
N GLY A 84 -6.03 4.29 1.77
CA GLY A 84 -6.53 4.62 0.44
C GLY A 84 -5.41 4.72 -0.61
N TRP A 85 -4.26 5.29 -0.22
CA TRP A 85 -3.05 5.31 -1.06
C TRP A 85 -2.43 3.93 -1.25
N ALA A 86 -2.51 3.04 -0.26
CA ALA A 86 -2.04 1.66 -0.38
C ALA A 86 -2.88 0.83 -1.37
N VAL A 87 -4.20 1.08 -1.40
CA VAL A 87 -5.15 0.41 -2.30
C VAL A 87 -5.14 1.01 -3.71
N CYS A 88 -4.82 2.30 -3.85
CA CYS A 88 -4.79 2.96 -5.16
C CYS A 88 -3.83 2.24 -6.12
N PRO A 89 -4.28 1.94 -7.36
CA PRO A 89 -3.45 1.23 -8.33
C PRO A 89 -2.27 2.12 -8.74
N ARG A 90 -1.10 1.81 -8.20
CA ARG A 90 0.14 2.52 -8.55
C ARG A 90 0.65 2.01 -9.89
N THR A 91 0.10 2.55 -10.98
CA THR A 91 0.41 2.16 -12.37
C THR A 91 1.65 2.85 -12.95
N ARG A 92 2.20 3.86 -12.27
CA ARG A 92 3.33 4.64 -12.78
C ARG A 92 4.67 4.02 -12.39
N ARG A 93 5.32 3.42 -13.39
CA ARG A 93 6.74 3.10 -13.38
C ARG A 93 7.54 4.41 -13.25
N THR A 94 8.47 4.49 -12.29
CA THR A 94 9.59 5.45 -12.37
C THR A 94 10.50 4.95 -13.49
N THR A 95 10.50 5.68 -14.59
CA THR A 95 10.97 5.36 -15.96
C THR A 95 12.46 5.00 -16.12
N ALA A 96 13.20 4.67 -15.06
CA ALA A 96 14.65 4.82 -15.08
C ALA A 96 15.50 3.55 -15.34
N ALA A 97 15.05 2.33 -15.06
CA ALA A 97 16.02 1.22 -14.97
C ALA A 97 16.17 0.34 -16.23
N THR A 98 15.11 0.04 -16.98
CA THR A 98 15.23 -1.00 -18.04
C THR A 98 14.33 -0.71 -19.25
N ALA A 99 14.69 0.33 -20.02
CA ALA A 99 13.89 0.85 -21.15
C ALA A 99 13.73 -0.09 -22.37
N HIS A 100 14.15 -1.36 -22.28
CA HIS A 100 14.29 -2.26 -23.43
C HIS A 100 13.65 -3.64 -23.29
N LEU A 101 13.22 -4.05 -22.09
CA LEU A 101 12.56 -5.35 -21.88
C LEU A 101 11.06 -5.18 -21.68
N VAL A 102 10.27 -5.99 -22.39
CA VAL A 102 8.81 -6.07 -22.22
C VAL A 102 8.52 -7.16 -21.18
N GLY A 103 8.64 -6.79 -19.90
CA GLY A 103 8.39 -7.70 -18.77
C GLY A 103 7.04 -7.47 -18.09
N TYR A 104 6.39 -6.33 -18.32
CA TYR A 104 5.23 -5.87 -17.56
C TYR A 104 4.15 -5.24 -18.45
N PHE A 105 2.88 -5.31 -18.06
CA PHE A 105 1.77 -4.77 -18.85
C PHE A 105 1.90 -3.26 -19.10
N GLY A 106 2.49 -2.52 -18.15
CA GLY A 106 2.76 -1.10 -18.29
C GLY A 106 3.75 -0.78 -19.42
N ASP A 107 4.62 -1.72 -19.79
CA ASP A 107 5.55 -1.55 -20.91
C ASP A 107 4.87 -1.72 -22.27
N VAL A 108 3.79 -2.52 -22.31
CA VAL A 108 2.94 -2.71 -23.48
C VAL A 108 2.08 -1.45 -23.71
N VAL A 109 1.51 -0.89 -22.64
CA VAL A 109 0.62 0.28 -22.72
C VAL A 109 1.39 1.59 -22.96
N ALA A 110 2.63 1.69 -22.47
CA ALA A 110 3.44 2.90 -22.62
C ALA A 110 4.06 3.07 -24.01
N ARG A 111 3.85 2.14 -24.94
CA ARG A 111 4.58 2.09 -26.21
C ARG A 111 3.65 1.89 -27.42
N PRO A 112 4.03 2.43 -28.59
CA PRO A 112 3.30 2.22 -29.83
C PRO A 112 3.41 0.75 -30.26
N LYS A 113 2.31 0.21 -30.81
CA LYS A 113 2.15 -1.21 -31.16
C LYS A 113 3.21 -1.69 -32.16
N GLU A 114 3.65 -0.79 -33.04
CA GLU A 114 4.59 -1.05 -34.13
C GLU A 114 5.99 -1.43 -33.62
N LEU A 115 6.37 -0.99 -32.41
CA LEU A 115 7.65 -1.33 -31.79
C LEU A 115 7.57 -2.56 -30.88
N LEU A 116 6.38 -3.14 -30.70
CA LEU A 116 6.14 -4.19 -29.72
C LEU A 116 6.73 -5.53 -30.17
N GLU A 117 6.59 -5.87 -31.46
CA GLU A 117 7.06 -7.15 -32.02
C GLU A 117 8.59 -7.29 -31.91
N ASP A 118 9.35 -6.28 -32.37
CA ASP A 118 10.82 -6.28 -32.30
C ASP A 118 11.33 -6.38 -30.85
N ARG A 119 10.63 -5.76 -29.91
CA ARG A 119 10.99 -5.76 -28.49
C ARG A 119 10.59 -7.06 -27.80
N LEU A 120 9.51 -7.70 -28.22
CA LEU A 120 9.15 -9.04 -27.78
C LEU A 120 10.24 -10.03 -28.20
N VAL A 121 10.69 -9.95 -29.46
CA VAL A 121 11.80 -10.75 -29.99
C VAL A 121 13.09 -10.49 -29.21
N TRP A 122 13.39 -9.23 -28.86
CA TRP A 122 14.56 -8.91 -28.05
C TRP A 122 14.45 -9.40 -26.61
N THR A 123 13.26 -9.36 -26.01
CA THR A 123 13.00 -9.89 -24.66
C THR A 123 13.11 -11.42 -24.64
N LEU A 124 12.67 -12.11 -25.69
CA LEU A 124 12.82 -13.56 -25.86
C LEU A 124 14.29 -14.00 -25.92
N ARG A 125 15.21 -13.10 -26.33
CA ARG A 125 16.66 -13.38 -26.34
C ARG A 125 17.30 -13.29 -24.95
N THR A 126 16.63 -12.67 -23.97
CA THR A 126 17.17 -12.50 -22.61
C THR A 126 16.07 -12.70 -21.54
N PRO A 127 15.42 -13.88 -21.48
CA PRO A 127 14.25 -14.11 -20.63
C PRO A 127 14.57 -14.00 -19.13
N GLY A 128 15.79 -14.37 -18.70
CA GLY A 128 16.21 -14.26 -17.30
C GLY A 128 16.21 -12.82 -16.79
N ALA A 129 16.72 -11.88 -17.59
CA ALA A 129 16.78 -10.46 -17.21
C ALA A 129 15.39 -9.83 -17.05
N SER A 130 14.43 -10.23 -17.89
CA SER A 130 13.03 -9.74 -17.81
C SER A 130 12.35 -10.19 -16.51
N LEU A 131 12.58 -11.46 -16.12
CA LEU A 131 12.01 -12.02 -14.90
C LEU A 131 12.57 -11.35 -13.64
N VAL A 132 13.87 -11.08 -13.59
CA VAL A 132 14.50 -10.38 -12.45
C VAL A 132 13.96 -8.97 -12.29
N ASP A 133 13.85 -8.22 -13.40
CA ASP A 133 13.28 -6.87 -13.41
C ASP A 133 11.82 -6.87 -12.93
N GLN A 134 11.04 -7.87 -13.35
CA GLN A 134 9.66 -8.03 -12.91
C GLN A 134 9.54 -8.41 -11.42
N ILE A 135 10.39 -9.30 -10.92
CA ILE A 135 10.44 -9.67 -9.49
C ILE A 135 10.75 -8.42 -8.67
N TYR A 136 11.79 -7.67 -9.04
CA TYR A 136 12.19 -6.45 -8.34
C TYR A 136 11.04 -5.44 -8.25
N GLU A 137 10.35 -5.19 -9.36
CA GLU A 137 9.23 -4.25 -9.39
C GLU A 137 8.04 -4.72 -8.54
N VAL A 138 7.64 -5.98 -8.64
CA VAL A 138 6.54 -6.54 -7.83
C VAL A 138 6.89 -6.51 -6.34
N SER A 139 8.11 -6.90 -5.96
CA SER A 139 8.60 -6.86 -4.58
C SER A 139 8.67 -5.43 -4.04
N ARG A 140 9.11 -4.46 -4.84
CA ARG A 140 9.12 -3.04 -4.44
C ARG A 140 7.71 -2.51 -4.17
N ILE A 141 6.75 -2.87 -5.00
CA ILE A 141 5.34 -2.52 -4.80
C ILE A 141 4.82 -3.15 -3.50
N ALA A 142 5.09 -4.43 -3.27
CA ALA A 142 4.72 -5.13 -2.04
C ALA A 142 5.29 -4.42 -0.79
N ALA A 143 6.59 -4.12 -0.79
CA ALA A 143 7.26 -3.44 0.31
C ALA A 143 6.66 -2.05 0.59
N THR A 144 6.37 -1.28 -0.46
CA THR A 144 5.76 0.06 -0.33
C THR A 144 4.35 -0.03 0.28
N LYS A 145 3.54 -1.00 -0.15
CA LYS A 145 2.20 -1.24 0.42
C LYS A 145 2.30 -1.59 1.90
N TYR A 146 3.23 -2.46 2.28
CA TYR A 146 3.45 -2.82 3.67
C TYR A 146 3.89 -1.65 4.54
N ASP A 147 4.73 -0.75 4.04
CA ASP A 147 5.14 0.45 4.77
C ASP A 147 3.95 1.41 4.98
N LEU A 148 3.11 1.61 3.96
CA LEU A 148 1.88 2.40 4.09
C LEU A 148 0.90 1.79 5.11
N ILE A 149 0.69 0.47 5.06
CA ILE A 149 -0.16 -0.25 6.03
C ILE A 149 0.40 -0.10 7.45
N ARG A 150 1.71 -0.26 7.63
CA ARG A 150 2.35 -0.10 8.94
C ARG A 150 2.16 1.31 9.49
N ARG A 151 2.38 2.35 8.68
CA ARG A 151 2.17 3.75 9.10
C ARG A 151 0.71 4.03 9.43
N ALA A 152 -0.23 3.50 8.64
CA ALA A 152 -1.66 3.62 8.93
C ALA A 152 -2.04 2.97 10.27
N LEU A 153 -1.54 1.77 10.56
CA LEU A 153 -1.77 1.09 11.84
C LEU A 153 -1.22 1.88 13.02
N LEU A 154 -0.03 2.47 12.90
CA LEU A 154 0.53 3.33 13.93
C LEU A 154 -0.36 4.55 14.17
N LEU A 155 -0.85 5.19 13.11
CA LEU A 155 -1.77 6.32 13.22
C LEU A 155 -3.10 5.92 13.89
N PHE A 156 -3.69 4.78 13.52
CA PHE A 156 -4.89 4.29 14.20
C PHE A 156 -4.64 3.98 15.67
N GLY A 157 -3.48 3.40 16.01
CA GLY A 157 -3.07 3.21 17.40
C GLY A 157 -2.99 4.53 18.16
N THR A 158 -2.34 5.54 17.59
CA THR A 158 -2.27 6.88 18.21
C THR A 158 -3.63 7.52 18.35
N ALA A 159 -4.51 7.41 17.34
CA ALA A 159 -5.87 7.90 17.39
C ALA A 159 -6.68 7.25 18.50
N ALA A 160 -6.60 5.92 18.64
CA ALA A 160 -7.28 5.18 19.69
C ALA A 160 -6.84 5.63 21.09
N VAL A 161 -5.53 5.81 21.31
CA VAL A 161 -4.98 6.30 22.58
C VAL A 161 -5.45 7.72 22.88
N LEU A 162 -5.36 8.63 21.92
CA LEU A 162 -5.80 10.02 22.08
C LEU A 162 -7.30 10.11 22.41
N CYS A 163 -8.12 9.34 21.69
CA CYS A 163 -9.56 9.26 21.95
C CYS A 163 -9.88 8.67 23.33
N ALA A 164 -9.19 7.60 23.75
CA ALA A 164 -9.38 7.00 25.07
C ALA A 164 -8.99 7.97 26.20
N VAL A 165 -7.86 8.67 26.06
CA VAL A 165 -7.42 9.69 27.02
C VAL A 165 -8.42 10.85 27.06
N ALA A 166 -8.91 11.32 25.91
CA ALA A 166 -9.94 12.36 25.86
C ALA A 166 -11.20 11.96 26.64
N LEU A 167 -11.68 10.72 26.45
CA LEU A 167 -12.83 10.19 27.16
C LEU A 167 -12.58 10.09 28.66
N LEU A 168 -11.43 9.57 29.09
CA LEU A 168 -11.07 9.49 30.51
C LEU A 168 -11.01 10.87 31.16
N VAL A 169 -10.37 11.85 30.51
CA VAL A 169 -10.32 13.24 31.01
C VAL A 169 -11.72 13.84 31.08
N SER A 170 -12.58 13.55 30.11
CA SER A 170 -13.96 14.04 30.10
C SER A 170 -14.83 13.44 31.22
N LEU A 171 -14.55 12.20 31.64
CA LEU A 171 -15.27 11.50 32.70
C LEU A 171 -14.87 11.96 34.12
N ILE A 172 -13.63 12.42 34.29
CA ILE A 172 -13.08 12.84 35.59
C ILE A 172 -13.49 14.29 35.95
N ARG A 173 -13.98 15.07 34.98
CA ARG A 173 -14.45 16.45 35.16
C ARG A 173 -15.96 16.57 35.10
#